data_AF-W1UQV6-F1
#
_entry.id   AF-W1UQV6-F1
#
_cell.length_a   1.000
_cell.length_b   1.000
_cell.length_c   1.000
_cell.angle_alpha   90.00
_cell.angle_beta   90.00
_cell.angle_gamma   90.00
#
_symmetry.space_group_name_H-M   'P 1'
#
loop_
_entity.id
_entity.type
_entity.pdbx_description
1 polymer ?
#
loop_
_entity_poly.entity_id
_entity_poly.type
_entity_poly.pdbx_seq_one_letter_code
_entity_poly.pdbx_strand_id
1 'polypeptide(L)' 'FMSVMMYVSYFPQIMNNLAGQKGNFIQPLVAAINCSLWVYYGLFKKERDIPLAAANAPGIIFGLVTVITALI' A
#
# COMPACT_ATOMS: atom_id res chain seq x y z
N PHE A 1 8.08 -8.53 -8.02
CA PHE A 1 6.84 -9.31 -8.17
C PHE A 1 6.16 -9.60 -6.84
N MET A 2 6.88 -10.10 -5.82
CA MET A 2 6.29 -10.38 -4.49
C MET A 2 5.61 -9.16 -3.82
N SER A 3 6.21 -7.96 -3.92
CA SER A 3 5.64 -6.74 -3.33
C SER A 3 4.28 -6.38 -3.94
N VAL A 4 4.11 -6.52 -5.26
CA VAL A 4 2.84 -6.23 -5.95
C VAL A 4 1.74 -7.18 -5.48
N MET A 5 2.06 -8.47 -5.30
CA MET A 5 1.10 -9.47 -4.81
C MET A 5 0.62 -9.17 -3.39
N MET A 6 1.49 -8.61 -2.52
CA MET A 6 1.12 -8.18 -1.18
C MET A 6 0.10 -7.03 -1.19
N TYR A 7 0.09 -6.18 -2.21
CA TYR A 7 -0.88 -5.08 -2.27
C TYR A 7 -2.20 -5.49 -2.91
N VAL A 8 -2.19 -6.47 -3.81
CA VAL A 8 -3.42 -7.09 -4.32
C VAL A 8 -4.20 -7.78 -3.19
N SER A 9 -3.54 -8.28 -2.13
CA SER A 9 -4.25 -8.87 -0.98
C SER A 9 -5.08 -7.86 -0.17
N TYR A 10 -4.96 -6.56 -0.42
CA TYR A 10 -5.85 -5.57 0.18
C TYR A 10 -7.24 -5.52 -0.48
N PHE A 11 -7.42 -6.05 -1.71
CA PHE A 11 -8.72 -6.07 -2.39
C PHE A 11 -9.84 -6.72 -1.57
N PRO A 12 -9.66 -7.95 -1.04
CA PRO A 12 -10.67 -8.56 -0.18
C PRO A 12 -10.98 -7.72 1.07
N GLN A 13 -9.97 -7.09 1.67
CA GLN A 13 -10.16 -6.24 2.85
C GLN A 13 -10.97 -4.97 2.52
N ILE A 14 -10.70 -4.34 1.37
CA ILE A 14 -11.48 -3.20 0.87
C ILE A 14 -12.94 -3.61 0.63
N MET A 15 -13.18 -4.77 0.00
CA MET A 15 -14.54 -5.27 -0.22
C MET A 15 -15.28 -5.53 1.09
N ASN A 16 -14.62 -6.12 2.08
CA ASN A 16 -15.20 -6.36 3.39
C ASN A 16 -15.53 -5.05 4.12
N ASN A 17 -14.63 -4.07 4.08
CA ASN A 17 -14.87 -2.73 4.64
C ASN A 17 -16.14 -2.10 4.04
N LEU A 18 -16.28 -2.13 2.71
CA LEU A 18 -17.44 -1.60 1.99
C LEU A 18 -18.73 -2.40 2.25
N ALA A 19 -18.63 -3.69 2.56
CA ALA A 19 -19.75 -4.53 2.99
C ALA A 19 -20.14 -4.34 4.47
N GLY A 20 -19.52 -3.39 5.18
CA GLY A 20 -19.77 -3.09 6.59
C GLY A 20 -18.97 -3.94 7.58
N GLN A 21 -18.14 -4.86 7.10
CA GLN A 21 -17.22 -5.67 7.92
C GLN A 21 -15.84 -5.02 7.97
N LYS A 22 -15.75 -3.90 8.70
CA LYS A 22 -14.52 -3.10 8.81
C LYS A 22 -13.38 -3.91 9.44
N GLY A 23 -12.28 -4.05 8.71
CA GLY A 23 -11.05 -4.67 9.17
C GLY A 23 -10.10 -3.69 9.88
N ASN A 24 -9.05 -4.21 10.50
CA ASN A 24 -8.02 -3.38 11.13
C ASN A 24 -7.24 -2.56 10.10
N PHE A 25 -7.24 -1.24 10.24
CA PHE A 25 -6.57 -0.30 9.34
C PHE A 25 -5.08 -0.09 9.63
N ILE A 26 -4.58 -0.50 10.80
CA ILE A 26 -3.18 -0.26 11.22
C ILE A 26 -2.19 -0.93 10.28
N GLN A 27 -2.43 -2.19 9.88
CA GLN A 27 -1.53 -2.90 8.97
C GLN A 27 -1.47 -2.24 7.58
N PRO A 28 -2.59 -1.91 6.92
CA PRO A 28 -2.58 -1.12 5.69
C PRO A 28 -1.91 0.26 5.84
N LEU A 29 -2.08 0.94 6.98
CA LEU A 29 -1.47 2.24 7.24
C LEU A 29 0.06 2.14 7.33
N VAL A 30 0.57 1.20 8.14
CA VAL A 30 2.02 0.98 8.27
C VAL A 30 2.62 0.57 6.92
N ALA A 31 1.91 -0.26 6.14
CA ALA A 31 2.34 -0.62 4.80
C ALA A 31 2.41 0.60 3.87
N ALA A 32 1.39 1.47 3.86
CA ALA A 32 1.39 2.68 3.04
C ALA A 32 2.58 3.61 3.38
N ILE A 33 2.89 3.78 4.67
CA ILE A 33 4.05 4.56 5.13
C ILE A 33 5.36 3.92 4.64
N ASN A 34 5.54 2.61 4.85
CA ASN A 34 6.73 1.89 4.40
C ASN A 34 6.93 2.00 2.88
N CYS A 35 5.85 1.83 2.10
CA CYS A 35 5.90 1.97 0.65
C CYS A 35 6.29 3.39 0.23
N SER A 36 5.80 4.40 0.94
CA SER A 36 6.15 5.81 0.69
C SER A 36 7.64 6.08 0.92
N LEU A 37 8.22 5.51 1.99
CA LEU A 37 9.66 5.58 2.25
C LEU A 37 10.48 4.90 1.15
N TRP A 38 10.05 3.73 0.68
CA TRP A 38 10.74 3.01 -0.39
C TRP A 38 10.65 3.72 -1.75
N VAL A 39 9.50 4.31 -2.07
CA VAL A 39 9.35 5.14 -3.27
C VAL A 39 10.25 6.36 -3.19
N TYR A 40 10.26 7.05 -2.05
CA TYR A 40 11.15 8.19 -1.83
C TYR A 40 12.63 7.77 -1.99
N TYR A 41 13.04 6.70 -1.33
CA TYR A 41 14.40 6.19 -1.45
C TYR A 41 14.76 5.84 -2.90
N GLY A 42 13.90 5.12 -3.62
CA GLY A 42 14.15 4.72 -5.00
C GLY A 42 14.27 5.91 -5.96
N LEU A 43 13.46 6.95 -5.78
CA LEU A 43 13.48 8.14 -6.64
C LEU A 43 14.65 9.09 -6.36
N PHE A 44 15.08 9.20 -5.10
CA PHE A 44 16.06 10.20 -4.65
C PHE A 44 17.45 9.65 -4.34
N LYS A 45 17.67 8.33 -4.40
CA LYS A 45 19.04 7.78 -4.31
C LYS A 45 19.88 8.19 -5.52
N LYS A 46 21.21 8.28 -5.33
CA LYS A 46 22.18 8.78 -6.32
C LYS A 46 22.04 8.12 -7.70
N GLU A 47 21.87 6.80 -7.71
CA GLU A 47 21.52 6.02 -8.91
C GLU A 47 20.07 5.59 -8.81
N ARG A 48 19.14 6.34 -9.41
CA ARG A 48 17.69 6.13 -9.19
C ARG A 48 17.27 4.66 -9.38
N ASP A 49 16.61 4.12 -8.37
CA ASP A 49 15.99 2.79 -8.39
C ASP A 49 14.53 2.88 -8.83
N ILE A 50 14.33 3.16 -10.11
CA ILE A 50 13.00 3.23 -10.71
C ILE A 50 12.23 1.91 -10.53
N PRO A 51 12.86 0.71 -10.66
CA PRO A 51 12.17 -0.55 -10.40
C PRO A 51 11.65 -0.69 -8.97
N LEU A 52 12.44 -0.29 -7.96
CA LEU A 52 12.03 -0.32 -6.56
C LEU A 52 10.87 0.65 -6.27
N ALA A 53 10.95 1.87 -6.80
CA ALA A 53 9.89 2.86 -6.66
C ALA A 53 8.59 2.37 -7.32
N ALA A 54 8.67 1.86 -8.56
CA ALA A 54 7.53 1.30 -9.27
C ALA A 54 6.92 0.08 -8.54
N ALA A 55 7.75 -0.75 -7.91
CA ALA A 55 7.28 -1.91 -7.15
C ALA A 55 6.51 -1.55 -5.88
N ASN A 56 6.83 -0.43 -5.22
CA ASN A 56 6.20 0.00 -3.96
C ASN A 56 5.06 1.01 -4.16
N ALA A 57 5.01 1.74 -5.27
CA ALA A 57 3.97 2.74 -5.55
C ALA A 57 2.52 2.18 -5.44
N PRO A 58 2.19 0.97 -5.95
CA PRO A 58 0.86 0.40 -5.77
C PRO A 58 0.48 0.19 -4.30
N GLY A 59 1.45 -0.11 -3.44
CA GLY A 59 1.22 -0.31 -2.01
C GLY A 59 0.80 0.93 -1.26
N ILE A 60 1.23 2.10 -1.73
CA ILE A 60 0.75 3.39 -1.21
C ILE A 60 -0.74 3.53 -1.54
N ILE A 61 -1.12 3.31 -2.80
CA ILE A 61 -2.51 3.47 -3.27
C ILE A 61 -3.42 2.48 -2.55
N PHE A 62 -3.13 1.18 -2.63
CA PHE A 62 -3.97 0.15 -2.04
C PHE A 62 -4.00 0.23 -0.50
N GLY A 63 -2.87 0.55 0.13
CA GLY A 63 -2.82 0.77 1.58
C GLY A 63 -3.72 1.92 2.02
N LEU A 64 -3.62 3.09 1.37
CA LEU A 64 -4.45 4.25 1.69
C LEU A 64 -5.94 4.01 1.41
N VAL A 65 -6.30 3.39 0.29
CA VAL A 65 -7.70 3.04 -0.02
C VAL A 65 -8.26 2.11 1.06
N THR A 66 -7.48 1.13 1.52
CA THR A 66 -7.91 0.21 2.59
C THR A 66 -8.11 0.95 3.92
N VAL A 67 -7.22 1.89 4.27
CA VAL A 67 -7.39 2.73 5.46
C VAL A 67 -8.66 3.57 5.35
N ILE A 68 -8.87 4.26 4.23
CA ILE A 68 -10.03 5.13 4.02
C ILE A 68 -11.33 4.32 4.14
N THR A 69 -11.41 3.18 3.44
CA THR A 69 -12.60 2.31 3.51
C THR A 69 -12.83 1.71 4.89
N ALA A 70 -11.78 1.44 5.68
CA ALA A 70 -11.94 0.95 7.04
C ALA A 70 -12.42 2.03 8.01
N LEU A 71 -12.20 3.31 7.70
CA LEU A 71 -12.55 4.44 8.58
C LEU A 71 -13.92 5.07 8.25
N ILE A 72 -14.34 5.05 6.97
CA ILE A 72 -15.68 5.48 6.52
C ILE A 72 -16.70 4.39 6.84
#